data_AF-A0A2A4UIJ3-F1
#
_entry.id   AF-A0A2A4UIJ3-F1
#
_cell.length_a   1.000
_cell.length_b   1.000
_cell.length_c   1.000
_cell.angle_alpha   90.00
_cell.angle_beta   90.00
_cell.angle_gamma   90.00
#
_symmetry.space_group_name_H-M   'P 1'
#
loop_
_entity.id
_entity.type
_entity.pdbx_description
1 polymer ?
#
loop_
_entity_poly.entity_id
_entity_poly.type
_entity_poly.pdbx_seq_one_letter_code
_entity_poly.pdbx_strand_id
1 'polypeptide(L)'
;IMVHQPSGGAQGQATDIEIQAREILALRGRLNEIYVRHTGQKLAKIEDALERDTFMSPEEAKKFGLIDKIFDKRDELESKDK
;
A
#
# COMPACT_ATOMS: atom_id res chain seq x y z
N ILE A 1 -8.09 1.41 -7.43
CA ILE A 1 -6.76 1.09 -6.83
C ILE A 1 -7.02 0.14 -5.68
N MET A 2 -6.24 -0.93 -5.54
CA MET A 2 -6.38 -1.89 -4.43
C MET A 2 -5.07 -1.97 -3.67
N VAL A 3 -5.15 -2.00 -2.35
CA VAL A 3 -4.00 -2.19 -1.46
C VAL A 3 -4.29 -3.33 -0.49
N HIS A 4 -3.26 -4.09 -0.14
CA HIS A 4 -3.35 -5.18 0.84
C HIS A 4 -1.99 -5.53 1.44
N GLN A 5 -2.00 -6.31 2.51
CA GLN A 5 -0.82 -6.87 3.15
C GLN A 5 -0.10 -7.88 2.24
N PRO A 6 1.21 -8.10 2.42
CA PRO A 6 1.90 -9.18 1.75
C PRO A 6 1.29 -10.54 2.13
N SER A 7 1.17 -11.42 1.14
CA SER A 7 0.74 -12.81 1.33
C SER A 7 1.94 -13.75 1.27
N GLY A 8 1.87 -14.85 2.00
CA GLY A 8 2.90 -15.90 2.00
C GLY A 8 2.39 -17.20 2.59
N GLY A 9 3.20 -18.24 2.49
CA GLY A 9 2.94 -19.54 3.10
C GLY A 9 4.26 -20.22 3.44
N ALA A 10 4.26 -21.01 4.52
CA ALA A 10 5.43 -21.71 5.02
C ALA A 10 5.10 -23.18 5.29
N GLN A 11 6.06 -24.06 5.02
CA GLN A 11 5.99 -25.49 5.32
C GLN A 11 7.41 -25.98 5.63
N GLY A 12 7.58 -26.88 6.59
CA GLY A 12 8.89 -27.41 6.95
C GLY A 12 8.99 -27.71 8.44
N GLN A 13 10.22 -27.72 8.95
CA GLN A 13 10.44 -27.84 10.39
C GLN A 13 9.88 -26.62 11.12
N ALA A 14 9.57 -26.76 12.40
CA ALA A 14 9.06 -25.67 13.22
C ALA A 14 9.96 -24.41 13.15
N THR A 15 11.29 -24.61 13.14
CA THR A 15 12.28 -23.53 12.99
C THR A 15 12.15 -22.80 11.66
N ASP A 16 11.94 -23.51 10.55
CA ASP A 16 11.80 -22.90 9.23
C ASP A 16 10.51 -22.08 9.12
N ILE A 17 9.41 -22.61 9.67
CA ILE A 17 8.12 -21.92 9.76
C ILE A 17 8.28 -20.62 10.56
N GLU A 18 8.99 -20.67 11.69
CA GLU A 18 9.26 -19.49 12.51
C GLU A 18 10.09 -18.43 11.74
N ILE A 19 11.15 -18.85 11.06
CA ILE A 19 11.99 -17.93 10.26
C ILE A 19 11.14 -17.23 9.20
N GLN A 20 10.32 -17.97 8.45
CA GLN A 20 9.47 -17.36 7.43
C GLN A 20 8.38 -16.44 8.02
N ALA A 21 7.81 -16.80 9.17
CA ALA A 21 6.87 -15.95 9.88
C ALA A 21 7.51 -14.61 10.33
N ARG A 22 8.76 -14.64 10.79
CA ARG A 22 9.51 -13.41 11.13
C ARG A 22 9.77 -12.55 9.90
N GLU A 23 10.14 -13.16 8.78
CA GLU A 23 10.40 -12.44 7.53
C GLU A 23 9.15 -11.79 6.94
N ILE A 24 7.99 -12.45 6.96
CA ILE A 24 6.75 -11.85 6.45
C ILE A 24 6.30 -10.67 7.30
N LEU A 25 6.49 -10.72 8.63
CA LEU A 25 6.23 -9.60 9.53
C LEU A 25 7.19 -8.43 9.27
N ALA A 26 8.48 -8.70 9.07
CA ALA A 26 9.48 -7.69 8.73
C ALA A 26 9.21 -7.06 7.34
N LEU A 27 8.76 -7.85 6.37
CA LEU A 27 8.31 -7.35 5.07
C LEU A 27 7.08 -6.45 5.20
N ARG A 28 6.07 -6.87 5.97
CA ARG A 28 4.87 -6.07 6.24
C ARG A 28 5.24 -4.72 6.85
N GLY A 29 6.13 -4.70 7.85
CA GLY A 29 6.61 -3.44 8.46
C GLY A 29 7.25 -2.49 7.46
N ARG A 30 8.19 -2.99 6.63
CA ARG A 30 8.86 -2.18 5.59
C ARG A 30 7.88 -1.62 4.56
N LEU A 31 6.92 -2.42 4.11
CA LEU A 31 5.90 -1.96 3.17
C LEU A 31 5.02 -0.86 3.79
N ASN A 32 4.61 -1.02 5.05
CA ASN A 32 3.84 0.01 5.75
C ASN A 32 4.60 1.34 5.84
N GLU A 33 5.90 1.32 6.12
CA GLU A 33 6.74 2.52 6.15
C GLU A 33 6.81 3.23 4.79
N ILE A 34 6.89 2.47 3.69
CA ILE A 34 6.84 3.00 2.32
C ILE A 34 5.50 3.71 2.09
N TYR A 35 4.39 3.08 2.45
CA TYR A 35 3.07 3.71 2.34
C TYR A 35 2.97 4.98 3.18
N VAL A 36 3.42 4.96 4.44
CA VAL A 36 3.44 6.16 5.32
C VAL A 36 4.22 7.29 4.66
N ARG A 37 5.43 7.01 4.16
CA ARG A 37 6.31 8.00 3.53
C ARG A 37 5.67 8.67 2.31
N HIS A 38 5.01 7.89 1.46
CA HIS A 38 4.50 8.39 0.18
C HIS A 38 3.09 8.94 0.26
N THR A 39 2.26 8.45 1.18
CA THR A 39 0.86 8.91 1.33
C THR A 39 0.71 10.02 2.37
N GLY A 40 1.68 10.18 3.28
CA GLY A 40 1.57 11.06 4.43
C GLY A 40 0.58 10.59 5.51
N GLN A 41 0.02 9.38 5.37
CA GLN A 41 -0.89 8.82 6.37
C GLN A 41 -0.13 8.34 7.61
N LYS A 42 -0.81 8.32 8.76
CA LYS A 42 -0.26 7.72 9.99
C LYS A 42 -0.17 6.19 9.83
N LEU A 43 0.84 5.58 10.45
CA LEU A 43 1.07 4.13 10.42
C LEU A 43 -0.18 3.31 10.74
N ALA A 44 -0.91 3.65 11.82
CA ALA A 44 -2.12 2.93 12.21
C ALA A 44 -3.21 2.91 11.11
N LYS A 45 -3.32 3.98 10.31
CA LYS A 45 -4.29 4.03 9.20
C LYS A 45 -3.83 3.21 8.00
N ILE A 46 -2.52 3.14 7.77
CA ILE A 46 -1.92 2.27 6.75
C ILE A 46 -2.13 0.79 7.13
N GLU A 47 -1.88 0.43 8.39
CA GLU A 47 -2.10 -0.92 8.90
C GLU A 47 -3.55 -1.39 8.76
N ASP A 48 -4.50 -0.54 9.15
CA ASP A 48 -5.94 -0.80 9.01
C ASP A 48 -6.35 -0.99 7.54
N ALA A 49 -5.87 -0.13 6.65
CA ALA A 49 -6.19 -0.20 5.22
C ALA A 49 -5.56 -1.42 4.51
N LEU A 50 -4.40 -1.90 4.97
CA LEU A 50 -3.69 -3.02 4.35
C LEU A 50 -4.08 -4.39 4.95
N GLU A 51 -4.74 -4.45 6.11
CA GLU A 51 -5.04 -5.72 6.78
C GLU A 51 -5.86 -6.69 5.88
N ARG A 52 -6.73 -6.14 5.04
CA ARG A 52 -7.49 -6.86 4.01
C ARG A 52 -7.39 -6.12 2.68
N ASP A 53 -7.96 -6.74 1.65
CA ASP A 53 -8.11 -6.09 0.36
C ASP A 53 -9.02 -4.86 0.50
N THR A 54 -8.40 -3.68 0.40
CA THR A 54 -9.12 -2.40 0.38
C THR A 54 -9.13 -1.87 -1.04
N PHE A 55 -10.32 -1.76 -1.62
CA PHE A 55 -10.54 -1.19 -2.94
C PHE A 55 -10.93 0.28 -2.82
N MET A 56 -10.28 1.12 -3.62
CA MET A 56 -10.49 2.56 -3.66
C MET A 56 -10.78 3.02 -5.09
N SER A 57 -11.75 3.92 -5.24
CA SER A 57 -11.90 4.73 -6.46
C SER A 57 -10.66 5.63 -6.67
N PRO A 58 -10.48 6.22 -7.85
CA PRO A 58 -9.43 7.22 -8.07
C PRO A 58 -9.51 8.40 -7.08
N GLU A 59 -10.72 8.87 -6.77
CA GLU A 59 -10.97 9.96 -5.82
C GLU A 59 -10.56 9.57 -4.40
N GLU A 60 -10.92 8.37 -3.97
CA GLU A 60 -10.54 7.83 -2.67
C GLU A 60 -9.03 7.66 -2.56
N ALA A 61 -8.38 7.10 -3.60
CA ALA A 61 -6.95 6.92 -3.65
C ALA A 61 -6.19 8.26 -3.61
N LYS A 62 -6.70 9.28 -4.32
CA LYS A 62 -6.16 10.64 -4.26
C LYS A 62 -6.29 11.22 -2.85
N LYS A 63 -7.46 11.11 -2.23
CA LYS A 63 -7.69 11.55 -0.85
C LYS A 63 -6.83 10.78 0.16
N PHE A 64 -6.56 9.51 -0.11
CA PHE A 64 -5.67 8.68 0.69
C PHE A 64 -4.19 9.07 0.52
N GLY A 65 -3.82 9.74 -0.58
CA GLY A 65 -2.45 10.14 -0.89
C GLY A 65 -1.69 9.11 -1.73
N LEU A 66 -2.38 8.15 -2.37
CA LEU A 66 -1.75 7.18 -3.27
C LEU A 66 -1.41 7.80 -4.64
N ILE A 67 -2.13 8.85 -5.04
CA ILE A 67 -1.96 9.57 -6.31
C ILE A 67 -2.23 11.06 -6.12
N ASP A 68 -1.66 11.91 -6.96
CA ASP A 68 -1.80 13.37 -6.83
C ASP A 68 -2.94 13.96 -7.68
N LYS A 69 -3.19 13.38 -8.85
CA LYS A 69 -4.10 13.92 -9.87
C LYS A 69 -4.87 12.79 -10.55
N ILE A 70 -6.06 13.14 -11.04
CA ILE A 70 -6.94 12.29 -11.86
C ILE A 70 -7.18 13.08 -13.14
N PHE A 71 -7.10 12.42 -14.28
CA PHE A 71 -7.27 13.03 -15.60
C PHE A 71 -8.29 12.22 -16.38
N ASP A 72 -9.26 12.89 -17.00
CA ASP A 72 -10.25 12.22 -17.86
C ASP A 72 -9.83 12.26 -19.32
N LYS A 73 -9.04 13.27 -19.72
CA LYS A 73 -8.54 13.45 -21.08
C LYS A 73 -7.08 13.89 -21.10
N ARG A 74 -6.38 13.53 -22.18
CA ARG A 74 -4.96 13.86 -22.35
C ARG A 74 -4.70 15.36 -22.42
N ASP A 75 -5.59 16.14 -23.04
CA ASP A 75 -5.42 17.58 -23.23
C ASP A 75 -5.37 18.37 -21.90
N GLU A 76 -5.90 17.79 -20.82
CA GLU A 76 -5.87 18.38 -19.48
C GLU A 76 -4.46 18.40 -18.86
N LEU A 77 -3.53 17.59 -19.38
CA LEU A 77 -2.13 17.56 -18.95
C LEU A 77 -1.35 18.80 -19.42
N GLU A 78 -1.65 19.34 -20.60
CA GLU A 78 -0.85 20.41 -21.23
C GLU A 78 -1.28 21.83 -20.81
N SER A 79 -2.44 21.97 -20.16
CA SER A 79 -3.03 23.27 -19.84
C SER A 79 -2.51 23.94 -18.56
N LYS A 80 -1.80 23.20 -17.69
CA LYS A 80 -1.32 23.70 -16.38
C LYS A 80 0.17 23.97 -16.29
N ASP A 81 0.93 23.66 -17.35
CA ASP A 81 2.37 23.90 -17.43
C ASP A 81 2.72 25.08 -18.37
N LYS A 82 1.72 25.90 -18.75
CA LYS A 82 1.86 27.22 -19.42
C LYS A 82 1.36 28.32 -18.51
#